data_AF-A0A8C9PBN1-F1
#
_entry.id   AF-A0A8C9PBN1-F1
#
_cell.length_a   1.000
_cell.length_b   1.000
_cell.length_c   1.000
_cell.angle_alpha   90.00
_cell.angle_beta   90.00
_cell.angle_gamma   90.00
#
_symmetry.space_group_name_H-M   'P 1'
#
loop_
_entity.id
_entity.type
_entity.pdbx_description
1 polymer ?
#
loop_
_entity_poly.entity_id
_entity_poly.type
_entity_poly.pdbx_seq_one_letter_code
_entity_poly.pdbx_strand_id
1 'polypeptide(L)'
;MPTSCKIHVLPTQELKDPHCRDEMAAARGALKKNATMLYTASQAFLRHPDVAATRANRDYVFKQVQEAIAGISNAAQATSPTDEAKGHTGIGELANKIILDPMTFSEARFRPSLEERLESIISGAALMADSSCTRDDRRERIVAECNAVRQALQDLLSEYMNNVSPGVSGSSRLRGFPSAISWLLGKACVAPPKRTGVPGRVSGDTNQRSSLGDR
;
A
#
# COMPACT_ATOMS: atom_id res chain seq x y z
N MET A 1 -40.82 -3.95 28.34
CA MET A 1 -39.45 -4.52 28.28
C MET A 1 -39.05 -4.70 26.82
N PRO A 2 -38.39 -3.73 26.16
CA PRO A 2 -37.69 -4.01 24.92
C PRO A 2 -36.24 -4.34 25.24
N THR A 3 -35.82 -5.57 24.95
CA THR A 3 -34.43 -5.99 24.92
C THR A 3 -33.73 -5.24 23.79
N SER A 4 -33.16 -4.08 24.12
CA SER A 4 -32.23 -3.38 23.25
C SER A 4 -31.02 -4.29 23.11
N CYS A 5 -30.92 -4.97 21.96
CA CYS A 5 -29.67 -5.57 21.52
C CYS A 5 -28.68 -4.42 21.31
N LYS A 6 -28.03 -4.00 22.41
CA LYS A 6 -26.77 -3.27 22.33
C LYS A 6 -25.82 -4.23 21.64
N ILE A 7 -25.72 -4.10 20.32
CA ILE A 7 -24.52 -4.52 19.62
C ILE A 7 -23.42 -3.76 20.34
N HIS A 8 -22.64 -4.46 21.16
CA HIS A 8 -21.42 -3.94 21.75
C HIS A 8 -20.44 -3.73 20.60
N VAL A 9 -20.64 -2.62 19.88
CA VAL A 9 -19.72 -2.15 18.86
C VAL A 9 -18.54 -1.58 19.62
N LEU A 10 -17.53 -2.42 19.88
CA LEU A 10 -16.27 -1.99 20.48
C LEU A 10 -15.78 -0.73 19.75
N PRO A 11 -15.40 0.35 20.45
CA PRO A 11 -14.82 1.54 19.83
C PRO A 11 -13.66 1.15 18.90
N THR A 12 -13.52 1.81 17.76
CA THR A 12 -12.37 1.61 16.83
C THR A 12 -11.00 1.83 17.50
N GLN A 13 -10.98 2.34 18.73
CA GLN A 13 -9.82 2.57 19.58
C GLN A 13 -9.37 1.33 20.37
N GLU A 14 -10.19 0.29 20.50
CA GLU A 14 -9.85 -0.92 21.27
C GLU A 14 -9.13 -1.98 20.44
N LEU A 15 -9.14 -1.85 19.11
CA LEU A 15 -8.41 -2.71 18.19
C LEU A 15 -6.93 -2.30 18.17
N LYS A 16 -6.04 -3.24 18.53
CA LYS A 16 -4.59 -2.98 18.61
C LYS A 16 -3.92 -2.97 17.24
N ASP A 17 -4.45 -3.72 16.28
CA ASP A 17 -3.91 -3.82 14.93
C ASP A 17 -4.40 -2.67 14.03
N PRO A 18 -3.50 -1.84 13.44
CA PRO A 18 -3.87 -0.78 12.51
C PRO A 18 -4.71 -1.26 11.32
N HIS A 19 -4.44 -2.45 10.78
CA HIS A 19 -5.19 -2.96 9.63
C HIS A 19 -6.64 -3.30 10.02
N CYS A 20 -6.85 -4.02 11.12
CA CYS A 20 -8.19 -4.29 11.64
C CYS A 20 -8.97 -3.01 11.99
N ARG A 21 -8.29 -1.93 12.39
CA ARG A 21 -8.94 -0.62 12.63
C ARG A 21 -9.45 0.00 11.33
N ASP A 22 -8.65 -0.05 10.27
CA ASP A 22 -9.02 0.46 8.95
C ASP A 22 -10.17 -0.35 8.33
N GLU A 23 -10.12 -1.68 8.42
CA GLU A 23 -11.21 -2.56 7.98
C GLU A 23 -12.51 -2.29 8.75
N MET A 24 -12.44 -2.14 10.07
CA MET A 24 -13.59 -1.77 10.91
C MET A 24 -14.17 -0.40 10.51
N ALA A 25 -13.33 0.59 10.26
CA ALA A 25 -13.76 1.92 9.83
C ALA A 25 -14.42 1.88 8.44
N ALA A 26 -13.83 1.15 7.50
CA ALA A 26 -14.37 0.96 6.15
C ALA A 26 -15.74 0.24 6.19
N ALA A 27 -15.86 -0.85 6.95
CA ALA A 27 -17.09 -1.61 7.08
C ALA A 27 -18.22 -0.78 7.72
N ARG A 28 -17.92 0.04 8.73
CA ARG A 28 -18.88 1.00 9.31
C ARG A 28 -19.32 2.07 8.31
N GLY A 29 -18.38 2.61 7.55
CA GLY A 29 -18.66 3.58 6.50
C GLY A 29 -19.59 3.02 5.42
N ALA A 30 -19.28 1.80 4.96
CA ALA A 30 -20.11 1.06 4.02
C ALA A 30 -21.51 0.80 4.58
N LEU A 31 -21.62 0.29 5.82
CA LEU A 31 -22.91 0.02 6.47
C LEU A 31 -23.77 1.28 6.56
N LYS A 32 -23.19 2.42 6.98
CA LYS A 32 -23.90 3.69 7.08
C LYS A 32 -24.42 4.18 5.72
N LYS A 33 -23.61 4.08 4.67
CA LYS A 33 -24.01 4.42 3.30
C LYS A 33 -25.11 3.49 2.80
N ASN A 34 -24.95 2.19 3.00
CA ASN A 34 -25.85 1.16 2.50
C ASN A 34 -27.20 1.17 3.22
N ALA A 35 -27.26 1.54 4.50
CA ALA A 35 -28.52 1.67 5.24
C ALA A 35 -29.49 2.68 4.59
N THR A 36 -28.99 3.86 4.22
CA THR A 36 -29.80 4.87 3.53
C THR A 36 -30.19 4.42 2.12
N MET A 37 -29.27 3.78 1.38
CA MET A 37 -29.57 3.24 0.05
C MET A 37 -30.58 2.09 0.11
N LEU A 38 -30.56 1.27 1.16
CA LEU A 38 -31.48 0.15 1.32
C LEU A 38 -32.90 0.66 1.51
N TYR A 39 -33.08 1.74 2.27
CA TYR A 39 -34.37 2.40 2.43
C TYR A 39 -34.93 2.86 1.08
N THR A 40 -34.14 3.60 0.30
CA THR A 40 -34.60 4.13 -1.00
C THR A 40 -34.83 3.02 -2.03
N ALA A 41 -33.96 2.01 -2.09
CA ALA A 41 -34.13 0.86 -2.99
C ALA A 41 -35.36 0.02 -2.62
N SER A 42 -35.62 -0.19 -1.32
CA SER A 42 -36.81 -0.90 -0.85
C SER A 42 -38.09 -0.11 -1.14
N GLN A 43 -38.06 1.21 -0.95
CA GLN A 43 -39.18 2.08 -1.30
C GLN A 43 -39.50 2.03 -2.80
N ALA A 44 -38.47 2.11 -3.66
CA ALA A 44 -38.64 2.01 -5.11
C ALA A 44 -39.23 0.65 -5.52
N PHE A 45 -38.78 -0.45 -4.92
CA PHE A 45 -39.33 -1.79 -5.17
C PHE A 45 -40.81 -1.89 -4.76
N LEU A 46 -41.21 -1.32 -3.62
CA LEU A 46 -42.62 -1.34 -3.18
C LEU A 46 -43.53 -0.49 -4.07
N ARG A 47 -43.00 0.56 -4.71
CA ARG A 47 -43.74 1.40 -5.65
C ARG A 47 -43.85 0.78 -7.04
N HIS A 48 -42.84 -0.01 -7.45
CA HIS A 48 -42.73 -0.60 -8.78
C HIS A 48 -42.28 -2.08 -8.68
N PRO A 49 -43.15 -2.99 -8.21
CA PRO A 49 -42.80 -4.39 -7.93
C PRO A 49 -42.58 -5.25 -9.20
N ASP A 50 -43.12 -4.79 -10.33
CA ASP A 50 -43.05 -5.39 -11.66
C ASP A 50 -41.75 -5.03 -12.40
N VAL A 51 -41.07 -3.96 -12.01
CA VAL A 51 -39.80 -3.55 -12.59
C VAL A 51 -38.65 -4.40 -12.03
N ALA A 52 -38.13 -5.35 -12.81
CA ALA A 52 -37.06 -6.25 -12.37
C ALA A 52 -35.80 -5.52 -11.84
N ALA A 53 -35.49 -4.34 -12.39
CA ALA A 53 -34.36 -3.52 -11.96
C ALA A 53 -34.49 -3.03 -10.51
N THR A 54 -35.69 -2.74 -10.01
CA THR A 54 -35.88 -2.28 -8.62
C THR A 54 -35.65 -3.41 -7.63
N ARG A 55 -36.06 -4.64 -7.98
CA ARG A 55 -35.75 -5.85 -7.22
C ARG A 55 -34.25 -6.12 -7.19
N ALA A 56 -33.60 -6.14 -8.36
CA ALA A 56 -32.16 -6.38 -8.46
C ALA A 56 -31.34 -5.34 -7.68
N ASN A 57 -31.73 -4.05 -7.77
CA ASN A 57 -31.07 -2.98 -7.01
C ASN A 57 -31.23 -3.16 -5.49
N ARG A 58 -32.45 -3.48 -5.02
CA ARG A 58 -32.70 -3.73 -3.59
C ARG A 58 -31.87 -4.90 -3.09
N ASP A 59 -31.87 -6.01 -3.83
CA ASP A 59 -31.17 -7.23 -3.42
C ASP A 59 -29.65 -7.03 -3.44
N TYR A 60 -29.13 -6.25 -4.40
CA TYR A 60 -27.73 -5.81 -4.42
C TYR A 60 -27.37 -5.00 -3.15
N VAL A 61 -28.13 -3.94 -2.84
CA VAL A 61 -27.83 -3.12 -1.66
C VAL A 61 -27.98 -3.93 -0.37
N PHE A 62 -28.95 -4.84 -0.29
CA PHE A 62 -29.12 -5.74 0.86
C PHE A 62 -27.90 -6.64 1.06
N LYS A 63 -27.35 -7.20 -0.02
CA LYS A 63 -26.10 -7.97 0.03
C LYS A 63 -24.93 -7.10 0.54
N GLN A 64 -24.80 -5.86 0.06
CA GLN A 64 -23.78 -4.93 0.55
C GLN A 64 -23.94 -4.60 2.06
N VAL A 65 -25.16 -4.59 2.60
CA VAL A 65 -25.41 -4.45 4.04
C VAL A 65 -24.93 -5.68 4.80
N GLN A 66 -25.24 -6.89 4.32
CA GLN A 66 -24.79 -8.14 4.93
C GLN A 66 -23.26 -8.24 4.96
N GLU A 67 -22.60 -7.91 3.85
CA GLU A 67 -21.14 -7.90 3.75
C GLU A 67 -20.51 -6.90 4.74
N ALA A 68 -21.09 -5.71 4.90
CA ALA A 68 -20.60 -4.73 5.86
C ALA A 68 -20.76 -5.20 7.32
N ILE A 69 -21.86 -5.88 7.65
CA ILE A 69 -22.07 -6.47 8.99
C ILE A 69 -21.07 -7.60 9.24
N ALA A 70 -20.85 -8.47 8.26
CA ALA A 70 -19.84 -9.52 8.34
C ALA A 70 -18.43 -8.94 8.53
N GLY A 71 -18.08 -7.88 7.80
CA GLY A 71 -16.80 -7.16 7.95
C GLY A 71 -16.61 -6.59 9.36
N ILE A 72 -17.65 -6.00 9.96
CA ILE A 72 -17.61 -5.55 11.37
C ILE A 72 -17.40 -6.72 12.32
N SER A 73 -18.11 -7.84 12.11
CA SER A 73 -17.97 -9.03 12.95
C SER A 73 -16.56 -9.61 12.89
N ASN A 74 -16.01 -9.76 11.68
CA ASN A 74 -14.67 -10.30 11.47
C ASN A 74 -13.61 -9.38 12.10
N ALA A 75 -13.67 -8.07 11.84
CA ALA A 75 -12.74 -7.12 12.42
C ALA A 75 -12.84 -7.06 13.95
N ALA A 76 -14.03 -7.24 14.54
CA ALA A 76 -14.21 -7.29 15.99
C ALA A 76 -13.65 -8.57 16.64
N GLN A 77 -13.65 -9.69 15.91
CA GLN A 77 -13.19 -10.99 16.40
C GLN A 77 -11.70 -11.25 16.12
N ALA A 78 -11.06 -10.43 15.28
CA ALA A 78 -9.62 -10.44 15.03
C ALA A 78 -8.84 -10.09 16.30
N THR A 79 -8.68 -11.07 17.17
CA THR A 79 -8.01 -10.97 18.48
C THR A 79 -6.62 -11.59 18.49
N SER A 80 -6.17 -12.10 17.34
CA SER A 80 -4.86 -12.72 17.21
C SER A 80 -3.87 -11.73 16.57
N PRO A 81 -2.63 -11.66 17.05
CA PRO A 81 -1.53 -11.25 16.21
C PRO A 81 -1.34 -12.40 15.21
N THR A 82 -2.20 -12.47 14.20
CA THR A 82 -1.88 -13.23 13.00
C THR A 82 -0.54 -12.65 12.54
N ASP A 83 0.42 -13.50 12.21
CA ASP A 83 1.81 -13.20 11.77
C ASP A 83 1.94 -12.20 10.59
N GLU A 84 0.87 -11.50 10.25
CA GLU A 84 0.80 -10.35 9.39
C GLU A 84 1.23 -9.07 10.14
N ALA A 85 2.39 -9.11 10.82
CA ALA A 85 3.19 -7.91 11.08
C ALA A 85 3.74 -7.30 9.78
N LYS A 86 2.97 -7.38 8.68
CA LYS A 86 3.22 -6.76 7.37
C LYS A 86 2.93 -5.26 7.35
N GLY A 87 2.78 -4.64 8.51
CA GLY A 87 2.78 -3.18 8.63
C GLY A 87 4.12 -2.55 8.20
N HIS A 88 5.21 -3.32 8.13
CA HIS A 88 6.53 -2.83 7.73
C HIS A 88 7.33 -3.75 6.80
N THR A 89 6.69 -4.72 6.11
CA THR A 89 7.39 -5.59 5.13
C THR A 89 7.66 -4.88 3.81
N GLY A 90 8.51 -3.86 3.85
CA GLY A 90 8.96 -3.12 2.68
C GLY A 90 10.46 -2.86 2.71
N ILE A 91 10.88 -1.83 1.98
CA ILE A 91 12.29 -1.40 1.87
C ILE A 91 12.92 -1.16 3.25
N GLY A 92 12.15 -0.71 4.24
CA GLY A 92 12.65 -0.44 5.60
C GLY A 92 13.16 -1.68 6.34
N GLU A 93 12.49 -2.83 6.21
CA GLU A 93 12.97 -4.09 6.80
C GLU A 93 14.18 -4.64 6.05
N LEU A 94 14.25 -4.44 4.72
CA LEU A 94 15.42 -4.81 3.94
C LEU A 94 16.63 -3.96 4.34
N ALA A 95 16.46 -2.64 4.49
CA ALA A 95 17.52 -1.73 4.90
C ALA A 95 18.10 -2.08 6.28
N ASN A 96 17.24 -2.42 7.25
CA ASN A 96 17.68 -2.88 8.57
C ASN A 96 18.43 -4.21 8.53
N LYS A 97 18.10 -5.08 7.57
CA LYS A 97 18.79 -6.37 7.34
C LYS A 97 19.99 -6.26 6.40
N ILE A 98 20.34 -5.08 5.88
CA ILE A 98 21.56 -4.89 5.07
C ILE A 98 22.74 -4.45 5.94
N ILE A 99 22.50 -3.90 7.13
CA ILE A 99 23.54 -3.59 8.12
C ILE A 99 23.91 -4.88 8.86
N LEU A 100 24.80 -5.69 8.30
CA LEU A 100 25.34 -6.88 8.96
C LEU A 100 26.75 -6.61 9.48
N ASP A 101 26.99 -7.02 10.73
CA ASP A 101 28.33 -7.08 11.32
C ASP A 101 29.18 -8.07 10.49
N PRO A 102 30.26 -7.60 9.83
CA PRO A 102 31.10 -8.42 8.95
C PRO A 102 31.65 -9.68 9.61
N MET A 103 31.77 -9.70 10.94
CA MET A 103 32.33 -10.83 11.69
C MET A 103 31.32 -11.96 11.98
N THR A 104 30.02 -11.75 11.71
CA THR A 104 28.94 -12.74 11.97
C THR A 104 28.19 -13.19 10.70
N PHE A 105 28.63 -12.71 9.54
CA PHE A 105 27.99 -12.99 8.26
C PHE A 105 28.19 -14.47 7.85
N SER A 106 27.10 -15.25 7.80
CA SER A 106 27.09 -16.59 7.19
C SER A 106 26.24 -16.60 5.92
N GLU A 107 26.89 -16.64 4.76
CA GLU A 107 26.24 -16.59 3.44
C GLU A 107 25.08 -17.60 3.31
N ALA A 108 25.33 -18.85 3.69
CA ALA A 108 24.35 -19.94 3.60
C ALA A 108 23.03 -19.68 4.36
N ARG A 109 23.04 -18.78 5.35
CA ARG A 109 21.87 -18.43 6.16
C ARG A 109 21.22 -17.12 5.72
N PHE A 110 22.02 -16.12 5.37
CA PHE A 110 21.50 -14.77 5.08
C PHE A 110 21.12 -14.57 3.62
N ARG A 111 21.81 -15.25 2.69
CA ARG A 111 21.55 -15.13 1.25
C ARG A 111 20.11 -15.51 0.86
N PRO A 112 19.57 -16.67 1.28
CA PRO A 112 18.19 -17.02 0.95
C PRO A 112 17.18 -16.02 1.51
N SER A 113 17.40 -15.54 2.74
CA SER A 113 16.50 -14.60 3.43
C SER A 113 16.50 -13.20 2.81
N LEU A 114 17.65 -12.72 2.32
CA LEU A 114 17.79 -11.43 1.66
C LEU A 114 17.25 -11.46 0.24
N GLU A 115 17.56 -12.50 -0.53
CA GLU A 115 17.05 -12.70 -1.89
C GLU A 115 15.52 -12.84 -1.88
N GLU A 116 14.96 -13.68 -1.00
CA GLU A 116 13.51 -13.83 -0.84
C GLU A 116 12.81 -12.50 -0.51
N ARG A 117 13.40 -11.71 0.39
CA ARG A 117 12.86 -10.40 0.77
C ARG A 117 12.91 -9.40 -0.36
N LEU A 118 14.01 -9.38 -1.12
CA LEU A 118 14.14 -8.52 -2.28
C LEU A 118 13.11 -8.91 -3.35
N GLU A 119 12.94 -10.21 -3.61
CA GLU A 119 11.97 -10.70 -4.58
C GLU A 119 10.52 -10.39 -4.17
N SER A 120 10.21 -10.38 -2.87
CA SER A 120 8.92 -9.91 -2.36
C SER A 120 8.67 -8.43 -2.70
N ILE A 121 9.70 -7.58 -2.56
CA ILE A 121 9.63 -6.15 -2.92
C ILE A 121 9.47 -5.97 -4.44
N ILE A 122 10.22 -6.73 -5.23
CA ILE A 122 10.12 -6.70 -6.71
C ILE A 122 8.75 -7.16 -7.17
N SER A 123 8.19 -8.20 -6.53
CA SER A 123 6.83 -8.68 -6.81
C SER A 123 5.79 -7.59 -6.51
N GLY A 124 5.93 -6.86 -5.40
CA GLY A 124 5.08 -5.70 -5.09
C GLY A 124 5.20 -4.56 -6.11
N ALA A 125 6.41 -4.28 -6.59
CA ALA A 125 6.65 -3.27 -7.63
C ALA A 125 6.10 -3.69 -9.00
N ALA A 126 6.19 -4.98 -9.34
CA ALA A 126 5.66 -5.55 -10.57
C ALA A 126 4.13 -5.40 -10.64
N LEU A 127 3.41 -5.61 -9.54
CA LEU A 127 1.96 -5.36 -9.47
C LEU A 127 1.58 -3.93 -9.86
N MET A 128 2.42 -2.94 -9.51
CA MET A 128 2.22 -1.56 -9.96
C MET A 128 2.56 -1.39 -11.44
N ALA A 129 3.66 -1.99 -11.90
CA ALA A 129 4.13 -1.90 -13.28
C ALA A 129 3.16 -2.53 -14.30
N ASP A 130 2.51 -3.63 -13.91
CA ASP A 130 1.60 -4.42 -14.75
C ASP A 130 0.15 -3.91 -14.72
N SER A 131 -0.14 -2.91 -13.88
CA SER A 131 -1.47 -2.30 -13.86
C SER A 131 -1.79 -1.60 -15.17
N SER A 132 -3.02 -1.76 -15.66
CA SER A 132 -3.49 -1.15 -16.92
C SER A 132 -3.51 0.38 -16.91
N CYS A 133 -3.39 1.01 -15.74
CA CYS A 133 -3.27 2.45 -15.57
C CYS A 133 -1.81 2.96 -15.54
N THR A 134 -0.82 2.07 -15.65
CA THR A 134 0.59 2.46 -15.70
C THR A 134 1.07 2.60 -17.14
N ARG A 135 1.63 3.77 -17.45
CA ARG A 135 2.22 4.07 -18.76
C ARG A 135 3.44 3.21 -19.03
N ASP A 136 3.66 2.87 -20.30
CA ASP A 136 4.77 2.00 -20.73
C ASP A 136 6.15 2.56 -20.34
N ASP A 137 6.37 3.87 -20.49
CA ASP A 137 7.64 4.52 -20.10
C ASP A 137 7.91 4.45 -18.59
N ARG A 138 6.84 4.42 -17.78
CA ARG A 138 6.95 4.23 -16.34
C ARG A 138 7.16 2.75 -15.99
N ARG A 139 6.48 1.83 -16.68
CA ARG A 139 6.66 0.38 -16.53
C ARG A 139 8.11 -0.02 -16.82
N GLU A 140 8.68 0.45 -17.93
CA GLU A 140 10.09 0.22 -18.30
C GLU A 140 11.06 0.71 -17.22
N ARG A 141 10.82 1.90 -16.66
CA ARG A 141 11.62 2.41 -15.54
C ARG A 141 11.52 1.54 -14.30
N ILE A 142 10.32 1.09 -13.93
CA ILE A 142 10.13 0.20 -12.76
C ILE A 142 10.89 -1.12 -12.98
N VAL A 143 10.80 -1.72 -14.16
CA VAL A 143 11.53 -2.96 -14.49
C VAL A 143 13.04 -2.74 -14.45
N ALA A 144 13.53 -1.64 -15.01
CA ALA A 144 14.95 -1.30 -14.99
C ALA A 144 15.48 -1.12 -13.56
N GLU A 145 14.72 -0.44 -12.69
CA GLU A 145 15.10 -0.28 -11.28
C GLU A 145 15.05 -1.62 -10.52
N CYS A 146 14.04 -2.47 -10.74
CA CYS A 146 13.99 -3.79 -10.10
C CYS A 146 15.22 -4.65 -10.46
N ASN A 147 15.62 -4.65 -11.74
CA ASN A 147 16.82 -5.34 -12.19
C ASN A 147 18.10 -4.73 -11.60
N ALA A 148 18.15 -3.40 -11.49
CA ALA A 148 19.29 -2.73 -10.87
C ALA A 148 19.43 -3.06 -9.37
N VAL A 149 18.32 -3.18 -8.63
CA VAL A 149 18.36 -3.60 -7.22
C VAL A 149 18.80 -5.06 -7.08
N ARG A 150 18.37 -5.97 -7.97
CA ARG A 150 18.91 -7.34 -8.04
C ARG A 150 20.42 -7.34 -8.23
N GLN A 151 20.91 -6.54 -9.18
CA GLN A 151 22.35 -6.44 -9.44
C GLN A 151 23.11 -5.90 -8.23
N ALA A 152 22.61 -4.83 -7.60
CA ALA A 152 23.24 -4.25 -6.42
C ALA A 152 23.31 -5.24 -5.24
N LEU A 153 22.31 -6.10 -5.07
CA LEU A 153 22.36 -7.17 -4.05
C LEU A 153 23.43 -8.22 -4.39
N GLN A 154 23.55 -8.62 -5.66
CA GLN A 154 24.59 -9.58 -6.07
C GLN A 154 26.00 -8.99 -5.93
N ASP A 155 26.18 -7.71 -6.23
CA ASP A 155 27.45 -7.00 -6.04
C ASP A 155 27.82 -6.96 -4.54
N LEU A 156 26.86 -6.63 -3.67
CA LEU A 156 27.04 -6.61 -2.21
C LEU A 156 27.44 -8.00 -1.67
N LEU A 157 26.70 -9.06 -2.04
CA LEU A 157 27.00 -10.43 -1.61
C LEU A 157 28.39 -10.87 -2.09
N SER A 158 28.77 -10.48 -3.31
CA SER A 158 30.10 -10.78 -3.87
C SER A 158 31.22 -10.06 -3.11
N GLU A 159 31.02 -8.81 -2.70
CA GLU A 159 31.98 -8.07 -1.86
C GLU A 159 32.15 -8.71 -0.47
N TYR A 160 31.07 -9.16 0.18
CA TYR A 160 31.16 -9.88 1.45
C TYR A 160 31.95 -11.18 1.33
N MET A 161 31.81 -11.92 0.22
CA MET A 161 32.58 -13.14 -0.05
C MET A 161 34.08 -12.90 -0.23
N ASN A 162 34.44 -11.83 -0.94
CA ASN A 162 35.83 -11.46 -1.17
C ASN A 162 36.55 -11.01 0.12
N ASN A 163 35.80 -10.51 1.10
CA ASN A 163 36.35 -10.06 2.39
C ASN A 163 36.51 -11.19 3.44
N VAL A 164 35.94 -12.38 3.20
CA VAL A 164 36.01 -13.55 4.11
C VAL A 164 37.11 -14.56 3.73
N SER A 165 37.82 -14.35 2.62
CA SER A 165 38.90 -15.23 2.14
C SER A 165 40.23 -14.95 2.87
N PRO A 166 40.74 -15.82 3.78
CA PRO A 166 42.03 -15.62 4.42
C PRO A 166 43.11 -16.30 3.57
N GLY A 167 43.79 -15.51 2.74
CA GLY A 167 45.11 -15.89 2.22
C GLY A 167 45.36 -15.59 0.75
N VAL A 168 45.71 -14.33 0.44
CA VAL A 168 46.83 -14.02 -0.47
C VAL A 168 47.47 -12.73 0.01
N SER A 169 48.71 -12.82 0.49
CA SER A 169 49.59 -11.67 0.69
C SER A 169 49.85 -10.99 -0.66
N GLY A 170 49.53 -9.70 -0.77
CA GLY A 170 49.88 -8.95 -1.97
C GLY A 170 49.44 -7.51 -1.90
N SER A 171 50.34 -6.64 -1.45
CA SER A 171 50.26 -5.18 -1.61
C SER A 171 49.82 -4.78 -3.01
N SER A 172 48.54 -4.43 -3.21
CA SER A 172 48.11 -3.37 -4.12
C SER A 172 46.58 -3.25 -4.15
N ARG A 173 46.13 -1.98 -4.19
CA ARG A 173 44.78 -1.52 -4.57
C ARG A 173 43.66 -1.71 -3.56
N LEU A 174 43.63 -0.75 -2.63
CA LEU A 174 42.45 0.11 -2.49
C LEU A 174 42.14 0.79 -3.85
N ARG A 175 41.59 0.05 -4.80
CA ARG A 175 40.89 0.57 -5.99
C ARG A 175 39.72 -0.36 -6.23
N GLY A 176 38.55 0.00 -5.73
CA GLY A 176 37.36 -0.83 -5.92
C GLY A 176 36.12 -0.41 -5.16
N PHE A 177 36.19 0.45 -4.13
CA PHE A 177 35.00 1.08 -3.56
C PHE A 177 34.63 2.34 -4.37
N PRO A 178 33.95 2.24 -5.53
CA PRO A 178 32.91 3.23 -5.80
C PRO A 178 31.78 2.85 -6.79
N SER A 179 31.49 1.59 -7.15
CA SER A 179 30.41 1.37 -8.15
C SER A 179 29.03 1.21 -7.51
N ALA A 180 28.73 0.10 -6.84
CA ALA A 180 27.37 -0.18 -6.38
C ALA A 180 26.90 0.77 -5.26
N ILE A 181 27.74 1.05 -4.26
CA ILE A 181 27.39 1.93 -3.13
C ILE A 181 27.30 3.39 -3.57
N SER A 182 28.20 3.87 -4.44
CA SER A 182 28.11 5.24 -4.99
C SER A 182 26.90 5.41 -5.90
N TRP A 183 26.51 4.36 -6.63
CA TRP A 183 25.30 4.36 -7.44
C TRP A 183 24.01 4.35 -6.59
N LEU A 184 23.99 3.56 -5.50
CA LEU A 184 22.90 3.54 -4.52
C LEU A 184 22.76 4.87 -3.76
N LEU A 185 23.85 5.45 -3.25
CA LEU A 185 23.82 6.79 -2.63
C LEU A 185 23.56 7.90 -3.64
N GLY A 186 24.06 7.78 -4.88
CA GLY A 186 23.86 8.75 -5.95
C GLY A 186 22.41 8.85 -6.42
N LYS A 187 21.66 7.75 -6.41
CA LYS A 187 20.22 7.75 -6.71
C LYS A 187 19.35 8.28 -5.59
N ALA A 188 19.73 8.09 -4.32
CA ALA A 188 19.03 8.67 -3.18
C ALA A 188 19.07 10.21 -3.18
N CYS A 189 20.07 10.82 -3.83
CA CYS A 189 20.20 12.28 -3.98
C CYS A 189 19.62 12.86 -5.27
N VAL A 190 18.96 12.08 -6.15
CA VAL A 190 18.21 12.66 -7.26
C VAL A 190 16.93 13.29 -6.70
N ALA A 191 17.05 14.59 -6.39
CA ALA A 191 15.96 15.45 -6.01
C ALA A 191 14.75 15.23 -6.93
N PRO A 192 13.51 15.22 -6.38
CA PRO A 192 12.31 15.12 -7.21
C PRO A 192 12.36 16.20 -8.28
N PRO A 193 11.89 15.93 -9.52
CA PRO A 193 11.82 16.95 -10.55
C PRO A 193 11.09 18.16 -9.98
N LYS A 194 11.75 19.32 -9.98
CA LYS A 194 11.15 20.59 -9.57
C LYS A 194 9.83 20.72 -10.32
N ARG A 195 8.70 20.67 -9.60
CA ARG A 195 7.43 21.15 -10.13
C ARG A 195 7.66 22.61 -10.50
N THR A 196 7.79 22.89 -11.80
CA THR A 196 7.73 24.25 -12.32
C THR A 196 6.38 24.80 -11.90
N GLY A 197 6.42 25.79 -11.00
CA GLY A 197 5.23 26.45 -10.48
C GLY A 197 4.41 27.00 -11.63
N VAL A 198 3.13 26.66 -11.62
CA VAL A 198 2.12 27.42 -12.37
C VAL A 198 1.99 28.75 -11.62
N PRO A 199 2.25 29.91 -12.25
CA PRO A 199 2.11 31.19 -11.57
C PRO A 199 0.63 31.42 -11.25
N GLY A 200 0.35 31.60 -9.96
CA GLY A 200 -0.93 32.09 -9.48
C GLY A 200 -1.21 33.46 -10.09
N ARG A 201 -2.41 33.62 -10.66
CA ARG A 201 -2.96 34.92 -11.02
C ARG A 201 -4.09 35.20 -10.05
N VAL A 202 -3.79 36.04 -9.05
CA VAL A 202 -4.78 36.71 -8.20
C VAL A 202 -4.97 38.11 -8.77
N SER A 203 -6.22 38.43 -9.13
CA SER A 203 -6.85 39.76 -9.18
C SER A 203 -8.30 39.47 -9.60
N GLY A 204 -9.36 39.75 -8.85
CA GLY A 204 -9.63 40.95 -8.06
C GLY A 204 -10.71 41.76 -8.80
N ASP A 205 -11.94 41.71 -8.28
CA ASP A 205 -13.12 42.55 -8.57
C ASP A 205 -13.74 42.45 -9.98
N THR A 206 -15.06 42.34 -10.20
CA THR A 206 -16.06 43.33 -9.76
C THR A 206 -17.49 42.76 -9.92
N ASN A 207 -18.31 43.02 -8.91
CA ASN A 207 -19.77 43.12 -8.89
C ASN A 207 -20.49 43.32 -10.25
N GLN A 208 -21.48 42.49 -10.59
CA GLN A 208 -22.76 42.98 -11.11
C GLN A 208 -23.92 41.98 -10.96
N ARG A 209 -25.04 42.57 -10.56
CA ARG A 209 -26.35 42.03 -10.20
C ARG A 209 -27.31 42.18 -11.37
N SER A 210 -28.12 41.16 -11.68
CA SER A 210 -29.50 41.21 -12.22
C SER A 210 -29.90 39.79 -12.65
N SER A 211 -30.85 39.12 -12.00
CA SER A 211 -32.32 39.26 -12.03
C SER A 211 -32.97 38.74 -13.33
N LEU A 212 -33.98 37.87 -13.13
CA LEU A 212 -35.10 37.46 -13.98
C LEU A 212 -34.98 36.22 -14.88
N GLY A 213 -35.96 35.31 -14.69
CA GLY A 213 -36.47 34.47 -15.76
C GLY A 213 -37.14 33.16 -15.31
N ASP A 214 -38.34 33.23 -14.74
CA ASP A 214 -39.30 32.11 -14.69
C ASP A 214 -39.51 31.47 -16.07
N ARG A 215 -39.54 30.13 -16.12
CA ARG A 215 -40.54 29.32 -16.83
C ARG A 215 -40.40 27.83 -16.48
#